data_AF-A0A969KNY0-F1
#
_entry.id   AF-A0A969KNY0-F1
#
_cell.length_a   1.000
_cell.length_b   1.000
_cell.length_c   1.000
_cell.angle_alpha   90.00
_cell.angle_beta   90.00
_cell.angle_gamma   90.00
#
_symmetry.space_group_name_H-M   'P 1'
#
loop_
_entity.id
_entity.type
_entity.pdbx_description
1 polymer ?
#
loop_
_entity_poly.entity_id
_entity_poly.type
_entity_poly.pdbx_seq_one_letter_code
_entity_poly.pdbx_strand_id
1 'polypeptide(L)'
;MKDSILAGASLPANASALKTNSEVIDYVAKNKNALGIISANWISDTDDSGVQKFLKMIQLADIAESAGKEGYGPYQAYLQMGTYPYKRTVYVINAQARPGLGLGFASYLAGDGQRIVLKDGLLPANAVTRLIEVRR
;
A
#
# COMPACT_ATOMS: atom_id res chain seq x y z
N MET A 1 14.48 1.52 17.30
CA MET A 1 13.35 1.32 16.38
C MET A 1 13.54 -0.05 15.73
N LYS A 2 12.69 -1.03 16.02
CA LYS A 2 12.75 -2.36 15.36
C LYS A 2 11.75 -2.33 14.22
N ASP A 3 12.20 -2.60 13.00
CA ASP A 3 11.37 -2.57 11.81
C ASP A 3 11.02 -3.99 11.34
N SER A 4 9.81 -4.17 10.84
CA SER A 4 9.33 -5.45 10.30
C SER A 4 10.04 -5.81 8.99
N ILE A 5 10.53 -4.82 8.24
CA ILE A 5 11.23 -5.02 6.97
C ILE A 5 12.60 -5.67 7.20
N LEU A 6 13.29 -5.28 8.27
CA LEU A 6 14.61 -5.82 8.65
C LEU A 6 14.52 -7.00 9.64
N ALA A 7 13.34 -7.60 9.82
CA ALA A 7 13.11 -8.69 10.78
C ALA A 7 13.64 -8.36 12.21
N GLY A 8 13.54 -7.09 12.61
CA GLY A 8 14.00 -6.63 13.92
C GLY A 8 15.49 -6.30 14.03
N ALA A 9 16.26 -6.38 12.93
CA ALA A 9 17.63 -5.87 12.88
C ALA A 9 17.67 -4.34 12.97
N SER A 10 18.84 -3.80 13.33
CA SER A 10 19.03 -2.35 13.41
C SER A 10 19.04 -1.73 12.01
N LEU A 11 18.45 -0.54 11.88
CA LEU A 11 18.56 0.24 10.66
C LEU A 11 20.03 0.63 10.42
N PRO A 12 20.47 0.68 9.16
CA PRO A 12 21.83 1.11 8.83
C PRO A 12 22.01 2.60 9.14
N ALA A 13 23.26 3.04 9.34
CA ALA A 13 23.56 4.41 9.76
C ALA A 13 23.12 5.51 8.76
N ASN A 14 22.93 5.14 7.49
CA ASN A 14 22.44 6.00 6.43
C ASN A 14 20.91 5.95 6.24
N ALA A 15 20.18 5.21 7.08
CA ALA A 15 18.72 5.23 7.05
C ALA A 15 18.19 6.45 7.81
N SER A 16 17.23 7.14 7.21
CA SER A 16 16.52 8.25 7.83
C SER A 16 15.01 8.13 7.54
N ALA A 17 14.20 8.75 8.40
CA ALA A 17 12.76 8.84 8.22
C ALA A 17 12.40 10.29 7.89
N LEU A 18 11.66 10.47 6.79
CA LEU A 18 11.07 11.75 6.41
C LEU A 18 9.62 11.82 6.88
N LYS A 19 9.04 13.01 6.91
CA LYS A 19 7.71 13.21 7.52
C LYS A 19 6.57 12.75 6.61
N THR A 20 6.75 12.88 5.30
CA THR A 20 5.70 12.62 4.31
C THR A 20 6.22 11.81 3.13
N ASN A 21 5.32 11.11 2.43
CA ASN A 21 5.69 10.38 1.21
C ASN A 21 6.18 11.32 0.10
N SER A 22 5.61 12.53 -0.01
CA SER A 22 6.08 13.55 -0.96
C SER A 22 7.54 13.93 -0.70
N GLU A 23 7.93 14.11 0.56
CA GLU A 23 9.34 14.38 0.91
C GLU A 23 10.25 13.21 0.53
N VAL A 24 9.79 11.95 0.68
CA VAL A 24 10.54 10.77 0.24
C VAL A 24 10.75 10.77 -1.26
N ILE A 25 9.69 11.03 -2.04
CA ILE A 25 9.75 11.09 -3.51
C ILE A 25 10.72 12.20 -3.94
N ASP A 26 10.60 13.39 -3.38
CA ASP A 26 11.47 14.53 -3.69
C ASP A 26 12.93 14.26 -3.32
N TYR A 27 13.17 13.59 -2.19
CA TYR A 27 14.51 13.23 -1.75
C TYR A 27 15.15 12.23 -2.72
N VAL A 28 14.42 11.18 -3.10
CA VAL A 28 14.90 10.16 -4.06
C VAL A 28 15.15 10.79 -5.44
N ALA A 29 14.27 11.68 -5.90
CA ALA A 29 14.42 12.37 -7.18
C ALA A 29 15.68 13.27 -7.23
N LYS A 30 16.09 13.86 -6.10
CA LYS A 30 17.24 14.77 -6.02
C LYS A 30 18.57 14.07 -5.72
N ASN A 31 18.54 12.88 -5.14
CA ASN A 31 19.74 12.18 -4.67
C ASN A 31 19.95 10.87 -5.44
N LYS A 32 21.00 10.82 -6.28
CA LYS A 32 21.38 9.58 -6.97
C LYS A 32 21.73 8.49 -5.95
N ASN A 33 21.36 7.25 -6.26
CA ASN A 33 21.55 6.06 -5.40
C ASN A 33 20.76 6.10 -4.07
N ALA A 34 19.78 6.99 -3.93
CA ALA A 34 18.84 6.94 -2.83
C ALA A 34 17.72 5.92 -3.11
N LEU A 35 17.31 5.19 -2.07
CA LEU A 35 16.15 4.31 -2.09
C LEU A 35 15.11 4.83 -1.09
N GLY A 36 13.86 4.93 -1.54
CA GLY A 36 12.72 5.32 -0.71
C GLY A 36 11.69 4.20 -0.63
N ILE A 37 11.01 4.11 0.51
CA ILE A 37 9.89 3.18 0.72
C ILE A 37 8.65 4.04 0.96
N ILE A 38 7.62 3.85 0.14
CA ILE A 38 6.35 4.56 0.23
C ILE A 38 5.18 3.57 0.14
N SER A 39 3.99 4.02 0.53
CA SER A 39 2.76 3.25 0.38
C SER A 39 2.34 3.14 -1.09
N ALA A 40 1.83 1.98 -1.49
CA ALA A 40 1.41 1.69 -2.86
C ALA A 40 0.29 2.62 -3.38
N ASN A 41 -0.54 3.18 -2.50
CA ASN A 41 -1.61 4.09 -2.90
C ASN A 41 -1.11 5.38 -3.57
N TRP A 42 0.15 5.77 -3.33
CA TRP A 42 0.76 6.96 -3.97
C TRP A 42 1.19 6.73 -5.42
N ILE A 43 1.11 5.49 -5.91
CA ILE A 43 1.44 5.14 -7.30
C ILE A 43 0.31 4.42 -8.03
N SER A 44 -0.80 4.14 -7.35
CA SER A 44 -1.89 3.32 -7.88
C SER A 44 -2.89 4.10 -8.73
N ASP A 45 -3.08 5.39 -8.46
CA ASP A 45 -3.99 6.22 -9.25
C ASP A 45 -3.27 6.80 -10.46
N THR A 46 -3.22 6.02 -11.54
CA THR A 46 -2.57 6.44 -12.79
C THR A 46 -3.32 7.55 -13.53
N ASP A 47 -4.56 7.84 -13.14
CA ASP A 47 -5.37 8.91 -13.73
C ASP A 47 -5.15 10.25 -13.01
N ASP A 48 -4.57 10.24 -11.80
CA ASP A 48 -4.20 11.43 -11.06
C ASP A 48 -2.93 12.09 -11.65
N SER A 49 -3.05 13.38 -11.98
CA SER A 49 -1.96 14.18 -12.56
C SER A 49 -0.74 14.35 -11.65
N GLY A 50 -0.91 14.26 -10.32
CA GLY A 50 0.14 14.27 -9.31
C GLY A 50 0.93 12.96 -9.31
N VAL A 51 0.25 11.81 -9.35
CA VAL A 51 0.89 10.50 -9.45
C VAL A 51 1.68 10.36 -10.74
N GLN A 52 1.12 10.81 -11.86
CA GLN A 52 1.81 10.87 -13.16
C GLN A 52 3.10 11.71 -13.12
N LYS A 53 3.13 12.81 -12.34
CA LYS A 53 4.34 13.62 -12.16
C LYS A 53 5.37 12.85 -11.32
N PHE A 54 4.95 12.20 -10.25
CA PHE A 54 5.85 11.41 -9.41
C PHE A 54 6.49 10.26 -10.19
N LEU A 55 5.70 9.49 -10.94
CA LEU A 55 6.20 8.38 -11.76
C LEU A 55 7.18 8.80 -12.87
N LYS A 56 7.20 10.07 -13.26
CA LYS A 56 8.20 10.63 -14.19
C LYS A 56 9.51 11.03 -13.50
N MET A 57 9.48 11.28 -12.20
CA MET A 57 10.65 11.75 -11.43
C MET A 57 11.42 10.61 -10.77
N ILE A 58 10.76 9.50 -10.47
CA ILE A 58 11.36 8.33 -9.82
C ILE A 58 11.18 7.08 -10.66
N GLN A 59 12.07 6.12 -10.49
CA GLN A 59 11.94 4.79 -11.07
C GLN A 59 11.37 3.83 -10.03
N LEU A 60 10.28 3.15 -10.38
CA LEU A 60 9.72 2.08 -9.56
C LEU A 60 10.62 0.84 -9.68
N ALA A 61 10.96 0.24 -8.54
CA ALA A 61 11.69 -1.01 -8.50
C ALA A 61 10.72 -2.19 -8.41
N ASP A 62 10.81 -3.10 -9.39
CA ASP A 62 10.12 -4.38 -9.33
C ASP A 62 10.83 -5.32 -8.37
N ILE A 63 10.07 -6.01 -7.52
CA ILE A 63 10.61 -6.86 -6.46
C ILE A 63 10.28 -8.32 -6.78
N ALA A 64 11.32 -9.14 -6.84
CA ALA A 64 11.20 -10.59 -6.97
C ALA A 64 11.18 -11.25 -5.58
N GLU A 65 10.45 -12.37 -5.46
CA GLU A 65 10.40 -13.19 -4.25
C GLU A 65 11.78 -13.78 -3.89
N SER A 66 12.60 -14.10 -4.91
CA SER A 66 13.94 -14.68 -4.75
C SER A 66 14.83 -14.33 -5.94
N ALA A 67 16.14 -14.44 -5.75
CA ALA A 67 17.12 -14.14 -6.79
C ALA A 67 16.91 -15.04 -8.03
N GLY A 68 16.90 -14.42 -9.22
CA GLY A 68 16.71 -15.12 -10.50
C GLY A 68 15.26 -15.32 -10.93
N LYS A 69 14.27 -14.92 -10.11
CA LYS A 69 12.86 -14.85 -10.52
C LYS A 69 12.51 -13.48 -11.10
N GLU A 70 11.42 -13.45 -11.86
CA GLU A 70 10.82 -12.20 -12.34
C GLU A 70 10.33 -11.35 -11.16
N GLY A 71 10.60 -10.04 -11.24
CA GLY A 71 10.11 -9.06 -10.28
C GLY A 71 8.77 -8.49 -10.71
N TYR A 72 7.94 -8.12 -9.74
CA TYR A 72 6.67 -7.45 -10.00
C TYR A 72 6.58 -6.15 -9.21
N GLY A 73 5.81 -5.19 -9.73
CA GLY A 73 5.45 -3.97 -9.02
C GLY A 73 4.30 -4.19 -8.03
N PRO A 74 4.03 -3.25 -7.11
CA PRO A 74 2.99 -3.36 -6.08
C PRO A 74 1.57 -3.08 -6.63
N TYR A 75 1.19 -3.69 -7.74
CA TYR A 75 -0.15 -3.56 -8.33
C TYR A 75 -1.15 -4.51 -7.66
N GLN A 76 -2.42 -4.13 -7.61
CA GLN A 76 -3.48 -4.90 -6.92
C GLN A 76 -3.52 -6.38 -7.34
N ALA A 77 -3.37 -6.68 -8.63
CA ALA A 77 -3.35 -8.06 -9.13
C ALA A 77 -2.20 -8.89 -8.52
N TYR A 78 -0.98 -8.34 -8.50
CA TYR A 78 0.20 -9.03 -7.96
C TYR A 78 0.17 -9.14 -6.43
N LEU A 79 -0.42 -8.17 -5.74
CA LEU A 79 -0.68 -8.24 -4.30
C LEU A 79 -1.68 -9.36 -3.96
N GLN A 80 -2.73 -9.50 -4.77
CA GLN A 80 -3.75 -10.53 -4.61
C GLN A 80 -3.19 -11.93 -4.90
N MET A 81 -2.42 -12.08 -6.00
CA MET A 81 -1.75 -13.33 -6.36
C MET A 81 -0.61 -13.70 -5.41
N GLY A 82 -0.08 -12.73 -4.65
CA GLY A 82 1.05 -12.93 -3.75
C GLY A 82 2.41 -12.96 -4.44
N THR A 83 2.48 -12.56 -5.71
CA THR A 83 3.75 -12.45 -6.45
C THR A 83 4.58 -11.25 -6.01
N TYR A 84 3.94 -10.19 -5.50
CA TYR A 84 4.64 -9.08 -4.84
C TYR A 84 4.88 -9.39 -3.36
N PRO A 85 6.14 -9.48 -2.89
CA PRO A 85 6.44 -10.00 -1.56
C PRO A 85 6.15 -9.00 -0.42
N TYR A 86 6.26 -7.69 -0.67
CA TYR A 86 6.09 -6.68 0.38
C TYR A 86 4.63 -6.25 0.53
N LYS A 87 3.86 -7.04 1.29
CA LYS A 87 2.48 -6.70 1.68
C LYS A 87 2.27 -6.89 3.18
N ARG A 88 1.32 -6.13 3.74
CA ARG A 88 0.89 -6.28 5.14
C ARG A 88 -0.61 -6.20 5.26
N THR A 89 -1.17 -7.00 6.15
CA THR A 89 -2.59 -6.95 6.51
C THR A 89 -2.80 -5.87 7.58
N VAL A 90 -3.77 -4.99 7.36
CA VAL A 90 -4.20 -4.00 8.34
C VAL A 90 -5.37 -4.58 9.14
N TYR A 91 -5.22 -4.61 10.46
CA TYR A 91 -6.22 -5.17 11.37
C TYR A 91 -6.96 -4.07 12.12
N VAL A 92 -8.26 -4.27 12.32
CA VAL A 92 -9.07 -3.48 13.26
C VAL A 92 -9.20 -4.30 14.54
N ILE A 93 -8.63 -3.81 15.63
CA ILE A 93 -8.72 -4.48 16.94
C ILE A 93 -9.81 -3.76 17.74
N ASN A 94 -10.93 -4.44 17.95
CA ASN A 94 -11.99 -3.95 18.83
C ASN A 94 -11.88 -4.65 20.20
N ALA A 95 -11.52 -3.89 21.23
CA ALA A 95 -11.40 -4.38 22.61
C ALA A 95 -12.66 -4.17 23.47
N GLN A 96 -13.80 -3.77 22.86
CA GLN A 96 -15.04 -3.55 23.59
C GLN A 96 -15.69 -4.87 24.03
N ALA A 97 -16.10 -4.94 25.30
CA ALA A 97 -16.73 -6.15 25.88
C ALA A 97 -18.20 -6.36 25.46
N ARG A 98 -18.84 -5.35 24.86
CA ARG A 98 -20.24 -5.39 24.44
C ARG A 98 -20.39 -4.82 23.03
N PRO A 99 -21.39 -5.27 22.24
CA PRO A 99 -21.72 -4.65 20.96
C PRO A 99 -21.94 -3.14 21.12
N GLY A 100 -21.37 -2.36 20.22
CA GLY A 100 -21.42 -0.90 20.24
C GLY A 100 -20.88 -0.28 18.96
N LEU A 101 -20.68 1.03 18.96
CA LEU A 101 -20.23 1.78 17.78
C LEU A 101 -18.88 1.28 17.21
N GLY A 102 -17.97 0.81 18.07
CA GLY A 102 -16.70 0.24 17.62
C GLY A 102 -16.89 -1.03 16.80
N LEU A 103 -17.84 -1.89 17.21
CA LEU A 103 -18.22 -3.07 16.44
C LEU A 103 -18.91 -2.68 15.13
N GLY A 104 -19.83 -1.71 15.16
CA GLY A 104 -20.49 -1.19 13.96
C GLY A 104 -19.51 -0.64 12.93
N PHE A 105 -18.52 0.13 13.38
CA PHE A 105 -17.46 0.66 12.51
C PHE A 105 -16.57 -0.46 11.96
N ALA A 106 -16.18 -1.43 12.78
CA ALA A 106 -15.42 -2.60 12.32
C ALA A 106 -16.20 -3.41 11.27
N SER A 107 -17.50 -3.61 11.47
CA SER A 107 -18.39 -4.27 10.50
C SER A 107 -18.49 -3.49 9.19
N TYR A 108 -18.60 -2.15 9.25
CA TYR A 108 -18.58 -1.31 8.06
C TYR A 108 -17.26 -1.43 7.31
N LEU A 109 -16.12 -1.33 8.01
CA LEU A 109 -14.80 -1.50 7.40
C LEU A 109 -14.64 -2.88 6.75
N ALA A 110 -15.17 -3.94 7.35
CA ALA A 110 -15.13 -5.30 6.78
C ALA A 110 -16.10 -5.50 5.60
N GLY A 111 -17.19 -4.71 5.51
CA GLY A 111 -18.17 -4.73 4.44
C GLY A 111 -17.94 -3.61 3.42
N ASP A 112 -18.88 -2.67 3.34
CA ASP A 112 -18.89 -1.59 2.34
C ASP A 112 -17.65 -0.68 2.36
N GLY A 113 -17.00 -0.54 3.52
CA GLY A 113 -15.76 0.22 3.67
C GLY A 113 -14.61 -0.34 2.82
N GLN A 114 -14.64 -1.61 2.43
CA GLN A 114 -13.67 -2.21 1.50
C GLN A 114 -13.68 -1.53 0.13
N ARG A 115 -14.80 -0.89 -0.27
CA ARG A 115 -14.88 -0.11 -1.51
C ARG A 115 -13.97 1.11 -1.48
N ILE A 116 -13.80 1.74 -0.31
CA ILE A 116 -12.88 2.86 -0.14
C ILE A 116 -11.44 2.39 -0.33
N VAL A 117 -11.08 1.26 0.28
CA VAL A 117 -9.75 0.64 0.14
C VAL A 117 -9.44 0.31 -1.33
N LEU A 118 -10.40 -0.29 -2.03
CA LEU A 118 -10.25 -0.61 -3.45
C LEU A 118 -10.06 0.64 -4.31
N LYS A 119 -10.80 1.72 -4.00
CA LYS A 119 -10.74 2.99 -4.74
C LYS A 119 -9.48 3.80 -4.47
N ASP A 120 -8.87 3.63 -3.29
CA ASP A 120 -7.55 4.18 -2.95
C ASP A 120 -6.41 3.36 -3.58
N GLY A 121 -6.73 2.38 -4.45
CA GLY A 121 -5.73 1.55 -5.14
C GLY A 121 -5.05 0.50 -4.26
N LEU A 122 -5.58 0.25 -3.06
CA LEU A 122 -5.12 -0.79 -2.15
C LEU A 122 -5.91 -2.09 -2.36
N LEU A 123 -5.35 -3.22 -1.92
CA LEU A 123 -6.02 -4.51 -2.01
C LEU A 123 -7.06 -4.65 -0.88
N PRO A 124 -8.37 -4.79 -1.19
CA PRO A 124 -9.37 -5.06 -0.15
C PRO A 124 -9.21 -6.47 0.42
N ALA A 125 -9.55 -6.63 1.70
CA ALA A 125 -9.56 -7.92 2.38
C ALA A 125 -10.75 -8.80 1.95
N ASN A 126 -11.90 -8.18 1.67
CA ASN A 126 -13.10 -8.86 1.17
C ASN A 126 -13.48 -8.31 -0.21
N ALA A 127 -13.97 -9.20 -1.09
CA ALA A 127 -14.42 -8.79 -2.42
C ALA A 127 -15.61 -7.82 -2.34
N VAL A 128 -15.51 -6.70 -3.07
CA VAL A 128 -16.56 -5.68 -3.11
C VAL A 128 -17.54 -6.02 -4.23
N THR A 129 -18.77 -6.39 -3.87
CA THR A 129 -19.83 -6.64 -4.87
C THR A 129 -20.29 -5.32 -5.51
N ARG A 130 -20.43 -5.31 -6.84
CA ARG A 130 -21.00 -4.19 -7.60
C ARG A 130 -22.39 -4.58 -8.10
N LEU A 131 -23.43 -4.03 -7.48
CA LEU A 131 -24.79 -4.06 -8.01
C LEU A 131 -24.90 -3.06 -9.16
N ILE A 132 -25.33 -3.54 -10.32
CA ILE A 132 -25.61 -2.72 -11.50
C ILE A 132 -27.08 -2.97 -11.85
N GLU A 133 -27.92 -1.95 -11.69
CA GLU A 133 -29.30 -1.99 -12.17
C GLU A 133 -29.30 -1.56 -13.65
N VAL A 134 -29.58 -2.50 -14.54
CA VAL A 134 -29.77 -2.19 -15.96
C VAL A 134 -31.25 -1.89 -16.16
N ARG A 135 -31.57 -0.61 -16.37
CA ARG A 135 -32.91 -0.20 -16.81
C ARG A 135 -33.01 -0.33 -18.32
N ARG A 136 -34.06 -1.02 -18.77
CA ARG A 136 -34.42 -1.18 -20.18
C ARG A 136 -35.49 -0.16 -20.55
#